data_AF-A0A9J7BUL5-F1
#
_entry.id   AF-A0A9J7BUL5-F1
#
_cell.length_a   1.000
_cell.length_b   1.000
_cell.length_c   1.000
_cell.angle_alpha   90.00
_cell.angle_beta   90.00
_cell.angle_gamma   90.00
#
_symmetry.space_group_name_H-M   'P 1'
#
loop_
_entity.id
_entity.type
_entity.pdbx_description
1 polymer ?
#
loop_
_entity_poly.entity_id
_entity_poly.type
_entity_poly.pdbx_seq_one_letter_code
_entity_poly.pdbx_strand_id
1 'polypeptide(L)'
;MKTITAALMIAAGFSVISPIARAATQTFEGTISDSMCEKKHMMPGKSDADCIKACIKAGSAYVLITDKKVYTLAGKADDVSKLAGKHVTVQGELKQNTITVSSIQ
;
A
#
# COMPACT_ATOMS: atom_id res chain seq x y z
N MET A 1 5.78 54.48 34.92
CA MET A 1 5.80 55.47 33.82
C MET A 1 5.87 54.71 32.49
N LYS A 2 5.11 55.15 31.48
CA LYS A 2 4.79 54.58 30.14
C LYS A 2 3.70 53.48 30.10
N THR A 3 2.41 53.83 30.14
CA THR A 3 1.46 54.20 29.04
C THR A 3 1.20 53.06 28.03
N ILE A 4 0.08 52.33 28.18
CA ILE A 4 -1.21 52.42 27.43
C ILE A 4 -1.07 52.21 25.91
N THR A 5 -1.61 51.12 25.37
CA THR A 5 -2.66 51.17 24.33
C THR A 5 -3.25 49.78 24.04
N ALA A 6 -4.57 49.69 24.22
CA ALA A 6 -5.40 48.68 23.59
C ALA A 6 -5.45 48.96 22.09
N ALA A 7 -5.31 47.93 21.26
CA ALA A 7 -5.58 48.02 19.83
C ALA A 7 -6.44 46.82 19.41
N LEU A 8 -7.73 47.12 19.29
CA LEU A 8 -8.74 46.35 18.58
C LEU A 8 -8.35 46.29 17.09
N MET A 9 -7.97 45.13 16.55
CA MET A 9 -7.87 44.93 15.09
C MET A 9 -8.37 43.54 14.66
N ILE A 10 -9.57 43.57 14.06
CA ILE A 10 -9.94 43.03 12.75
C ILE A 10 -9.65 41.54 12.48
N ALA A 11 -10.75 40.82 12.24
CA ALA A 11 -10.80 39.46 11.75
C ALA A 11 -9.92 39.23 10.50
N ALA A 12 -9.03 38.26 10.57
CA ALA A 12 -8.42 37.62 9.41
C ALA A 12 -8.79 36.14 9.46
N GLY A 13 -9.74 35.73 8.62
CA GLY A 13 -10.07 34.32 8.41
C GLY A 13 -8.85 33.60 7.87
N PHE A 14 -8.22 32.78 8.69
CA PHE A 14 -7.25 31.78 8.24
C PHE A 14 -8.01 30.72 7.45
N SER A 15 -8.21 30.96 6.15
CA SER A 15 -8.53 29.89 5.21
C SER A 15 -7.30 28.99 5.16
N VAL A 16 -7.28 27.95 5.99
CA VAL A 16 -6.32 26.88 5.91
C VAL A 16 -6.56 26.14 4.59
N ILE A 17 -5.90 26.60 3.53
CA ILE A 17 -5.76 25.81 2.32
C ILE A 17 -4.79 24.68 2.70
N SER A 18 -5.33 23.62 3.31
CA SER A 18 -4.58 22.38 3.49
C SER A 18 -4.12 21.93 2.11
N PRO A 19 -2.81 21.83 1.83
CA PRO A 19 -2.38 21.17 0.62
C PRO A 19 -2.91 19.74 0.71
N ILE A 20 -3.83 19.39 -0.19
CA ILE A 20 -4.25 18.01 -0.38
C ILE A 20 -2.97 17.30 -0.83
N ALA A 21 -2.28 16.66 0.11
CA ALA A 21 -1.12 15.84 -0.18
C ALA A 21 -1.63 14.71 -1.07
N ARG A 22 -1.48 14.88 -2.39
CA ARG A 22 -1.66 13.81 -3.35
C ARG A 22 -0.59 12.79 -3.00
N ALA A 23 -0.99 11.64 -2.46
CA ALA A 23 -0.05 10.59 -2.14
C ALA A 23 0.72 10.26 -3.43
N ALA A 24 2.03 10.49 -3.40
CA ALA A 24 2.85 10.27 -4.58
C ALA A 24 2.83 8.78 -4.91
N THR A 25 2.54 8.44 -6.17
CA THR A 25 2.68 7.07 -6.65
C THR A 25 4.15 6.68 -6.57
N GLN A 26 4.44 5.55 -5.95
CA GLN A 26 5.78 5.00 -5.75
C GLN A 26 5.90 3.66 -6.48
N THR A 27 7.13 3.28 -6.80
CA THR A 27 7.45 2.00 -7.43
C THR A 27 8.05 1.05 -6.40
N PHE A 28 7.54 -0.17 -6.38
CA PHE A 28 7.96 -1.26 -5.50
C PHE A 28 8.28 -2.48 -6.35
N GLU A 29 9.37 -3.16 -6.03
CA GLU A 29 9.80 -4.36 -6.74
C GLU A 29 9.89 -5.52 -5.73
N GLY A 30 9.35 -6.67 -6.11
CA GLY A 30 9.34 -7.85 -5.24
C GLY A 30 8.48 -8.98 -5.78
N THR A 31 8.31 -10.03 -4.97
CA THR A 31 7.56 -11.22 -5.35
C THR A 31 6.14 -11.17 -4.80
N ILE A 32 5.15 -11.44 -5.65
CA ILE A 32 3.75 -11.58 -5.21
C ILE A 32 3.59 -12.86 -4.40
N SER A 33 3.04 -12.72 -3.19
CA SER A 33 2.69 -13.82 -2.30
C SER A 33 1.35 -13.55 -1.62
N ASP A 34 0.97 -14.37 -0.65
CA ASP A 34 -0.17 -14.15 0.23
C ASP A 34 0.26 -13.97 1.69
N SER A 35 -0.58 -13.28 2.46
CA SER A 35 -0.34 -12.98 3.87
C SER A 35 -0.33 -14.21 4.79
N MET A 36 -0.75 -15.39 4.31
CA MET A 36 -0.75 -16.62 5.09
C MET A 36 0.50 -17.46 4.84
N CYS A 37 1.00 -17.47 3.61
CA CYS A 37 2.18 -18.27 3.27
C CYS A 37 3.47 -17.52 3.57
N GLU A 38 3.58 -16.20 3.33
CA GLU A 38 4.76 -15.35 3.68
C GLU A 38 6.16 -16.01 3.50
N LYS A 39 6.32 -17.01 2.59
CA LYS A 39 7.48 -17.91 2.27
C LYS A 39 7.37 -19.41 2.64
N LYS A 40 6.39 -19.85 3.42
CA LYS A 40 6.19 -21.26 3.80
C LYS A 40 5.15 -21.92 2.89
N HIS A 41 5.62 -22.61 1.85
CA HIS A 41 4.77 -23.46 1.03
C HIS A 41 4.27 -24.65 1.85
N MET A 42 3.02 -24.57 2.31
CA MET A 42 2.42 -25.59 3.18
C MET A 42 1.58 -26.63 2.42
N MET A 43 1.44 -26.49 1.09
CA MET A 43 0.69 -27.45 0.27
C MET A 43 1.63 -28.36 -0.54
N PRO A 44 1.76 -29.64 -0.16
CA PRO A 44 2.55 -30.60 -0.94
C PRO A 44 1.93 -30.81 -2.33
N GLY A 45 2.78 -30.76 -3.36
CA GLY A 45 2.39 -31.08 -4.74
C GLY A 45 1.67 -29.96 -5.52
N LYS A 46 1.55 -28.75 -4.98
CA LYS A 46 1.00 -27.59 -5.69
C LYS A 46 2.05 -26.51 -5.93
N SER A 47 1.90 -25.79 -7.04
CA SER A 47 2.74 -24.64 -7.33
C SER A 47 2.49 -23.51 -6.33
N ASP A 48 3.49 -22.65 -6.14
CA ASP A 48 3.40 -21.46 -5.29
C ASP A 48 2.19 -20.59 -5.67
N ALA A 49 1.93 -20.44 -6.96
CA ALA A 49 0.79 -19.71 -7.49
C ALA A 49 -0.55 -20.35 -7.11
N ASP A 50 -0.67 -21.68 -7.14
CA ASP A 50 -1.89 -22.38 -6.75
C ASP A 50 -2.11 -22.30 -5.23
N CYS A 51 -1.03 -22.28 -4.45
CA CYS A 51 -1.06 -22.08 -3.02
C CYS A 51 -1.61 -20.70 -2.68
N ILE A 52 -1.03 -19.65 -3.28
CA ILE A 52 -1.47 -18.26 -3.14
C ILE A 52 -2.94 -18.13 -3.51
N LYS A 53 -3.37 -18.64 -4.67
CA LYS A 53 -4.77 -18.57 -5.11
C LYS A 53 -5.74 -19.23 -4.13
N ALA A 54 -5.35 -20.36 -3.52
CA ALA A 54 -6.18 -21.02 -2.51
C ALA A 54 -6.30 -20.19 -1.23
N CYS A 55 -5.20 -19.60 -0.76
CA CYS A 55 -5.18 -18.71 0.41
C CYS A 55 -6.08 -17.49 0.21
N ILE A 56 -6.03 -16.87 -0.97
CA ILE A 56 -6.89 -15.73 -1.31
C ILE A 56 -8.36 -16.14 -1.34
N LYS A 57 -8.70 -17.31 -1.90
CA LYS A 57 -10.06 -17.86 -1.84
C LYS A 57 -10.53 -18.14 -0.41
N ALA A 58 -9.61 -18.48 0.49
CA ALA A 58 -9.88 -18.66 1.91
C ALA A 58 -9.98 -17.32 2.70
N GLY A 59 -9.81 -16.18 2.05
CA GLY A 59 -9.93 -14.85 2.65
C GLY A 59 -8.60 -14.15 2.97
N SER A 60 -7.46 -14.67 2.49
CA SER A 60 -6.16 -14.01 2.65
C SER A 60 -6.03 -12.79 1.74
N ALA A 61 -5.11 -11.89 2.10
CA ALA A 61 -4.76 -10.76 1.24
C ALA A 61 -3.51 -11.06 0.40
N TYR A 62 -3.44 -10.45 -0.78
CA TYR A 62 -2.20 -10.45 -1.57
C TYR A 62 -1.16 -9.56 -0.89
N VAL A 63 0.09 -9.99 -0.94
CA VAL A 63 1.23 -9.22 -0.44
C VAL A 63 2.35 -9.17 -1.46
N LEU A 64 3.14 -8.09 -1.43
CA LEU A 64 4.40 -7.95 -2.14
C LEU A 64 5.54 -8.15 -1.14
N ILE A 65 6.31 -9.20 -1.33
CA ILE A 65 7.52 -9.48 -0.55
C ILE A 65 8.69 -8.82 -1.27
N THR A 66 9.21 -7.75 -0.69
CA THR A 66 10.47 -7.13 -1.10
C THR A 66 11.62 -7.66 -0.25
N ASP A 67 12.87 -7.32 -0.59
CA ASP A 67 14.04 -7.72 0.21
C ASP A 67 13.98 -7.21 1.66
N LYS A 68 13.29 -6.09 1.89
CA LYS A 68 13.28 -5.38 3.17
C LYS A 68 11.98 -5.54 3.95
N LYS A 69 10.86 -5.69 3.24
CA LYS A 69 9.53 -5.60 3.85
C LYS A 69 8.46 -6.35 3.04
N VAL A 70 7.42 -6.77 3.74
CA VAL A 70 6.18 -7.30 3.16
C VAL A 70 5.11 -6.21 3.20
N TYR A 71 4.52 -5.92 2.04
CA TYR A 71 3.46 -4.92 1.88
C TYR A 71 2.16 -5.59 1.47
N THR A 72 1.03 -5.18 2.05
CA THR A 72 -0.29 -5.64 1.59
C THR A 72 -0.63 -4.95 0.28
N LEU A 73 -1.15 -5.69 -0.70
CA LEU A 73 -1.61 -5.15 -1.96
C LEU A 73 -3.12 -4.96 -1.94
N ALA A 74 -3.57 -3.76 -2.25
CA ALA A 74 -4.98 -3.42 -2.38
C ALA A 74 -5.32 -3.01 -3.82
N GLY A 75 -6.49 -3.45 -4.30
CA GLY A 75 -6.95 -3.22 -5.67
C GLY A 75 -6.32 -4.19 -6.67
N LYS A 76 -7.04 -4.45 -7.78
CA LYS A 76 -6.61 -5.31 -8.90
C LYS A 76 -6.22 -6.74 -8.51
N ALA A 77 -6.97 -7.36 -7.61
CA ALA A 77 -6.75 -8.75 -7.18
C ALA A 77 -6.64 -9.74 -8.36
N ASP A 78 -7.44 -9.56 -9.42
CA ASP A 78 -7.38 -10.40 -10.62
C ASP A 78 -6.04 -10.31 -11.36
N ASP A 79 -5.46 -9.12 -11.49
CA ASP A 79 -4.17 -8.94 -12.16
C ASP A 79 -3.03 -9.47 -11.31
N VAL A 80 -3.10 -9.24 -9.99
CA VAL A 80 -2.14 -9.80 -9.04
C VAL A 80 -2.20 -11.33 -9.02
N SER A 81 -3.39 -11.92 -9.17
CA SER A 81 -3.57 -13.38 -9.22
C SER A 81 -2.86 -14.07 -10.39
N LYS A 82 -2.75 -13.38 -11.54
CA LYS A 82 -2.05 -13.87 -12.73
C LYS A 82 -0.54 -13.87 -12.53
N LEU A 83 -0.05 -13.01 -11.65
CA LEU A 83 1.35 -12.79 -11.35
C LEU A 83 1.76 -13.39 -10.00
N ALA A 84 0.90 -14.19 -9.37
CA ALA A 84 1.18 -14.88 -8.11
C ALA A 84 2.46 -15.72 -8.22
N GLY A 85 3.37 -15.57 -7.26
CA GLY A 85 4.67 -16.24 -7.23
C GLY A 85 5.71 -15.66 -8.20
N LYS A 86 5.37 -14.64 -9.00
CA LYS A 86 6.32 -13.96 -9.88
C LYS A 86 6.92 -12.73 -9.20
N HIS A 87 8.15 -12.42 -9.61
CA HIS A 87 8.78 -11.14 -9.32
C HIS A 87 8.21 -10.08 -10.27
N VAL A 88 7.74 -8.97 -9.70
CA VAL A 88 7.00 -7.93 -10.41
C VAL A 88 7.41 -6.54 -9.95
N THR A 89 7.10 -5.55 -10.77
CA THR A 89 7.16 -4.14 -10.40
C THR A 89 5.75 -3.61 -10.20
N VAL A 90 5.43 -3.18 -8.98
CA VAL A 90 4.17 -2.59 -8.58
C VAL A 90 4.32 -1.08 -8.46
N GLN A 91 3.51 -0.32 -9.19
CA GLN A 91 3.36 1.11 -8.96
C GLN A 91 2.08 1.40 -8.21
N GLY A 92 2.17 2.15 -7.12
CA GLY A 92 1.02 2.42 -6.28
C GLY A 92 1.28 3.43 -5.17
N GLU A 93 0.22 3.79 -4.47
CA GLU A 93 0.33 4.65 -3.29
C GLU A 93 0.53 3.78 -2.06
N LEU A 94 1.63 4.00 -1.33
CA LEU A 94 1.86 3.35 -0.04
C LEU A 94 1.18 4.17 1.07
N LYS A 95 0.20 3.56 1.72
CA LYS A 95 -0.40 4.07 2.97
C LYS A 95 -0.15 3.08 4.08
N GLN A 96 0.58 3.51 5.11
CA GLN A 96 0.99 2.69 6.27
C GLN A 96 1.79 1.45 5.86
N ASN A 97 1.12 0.34 5.55
CA ASN A 97 1.72 -0.90 5.04
C ASN A 97 0.98 -1.50 3.84
N THR A 98 0.04 -0.75 3.26
CA THR A 98 -0.77 -1.18 2.13
C THR A 98 -0.43 -0.35 0.92
N ILE A 99 -0.06 -1.02 -0.16
CA ILE A 99 0.15 -0.42 -1.48
C ILE A 99 -1.16 -0.55 -2.24
N THR A 100 -1.79 0.59 -2.54
CA THR A 100 -2.92 0.63 -3.48
C THR A 100 -2.37 0.55 -4.90
N VAL A 101 -2.57 -0.59 -5.54
CA VAL A 101 -2.01 -0.91 -6.86
C VAL A 101 -2.63 -0.03 -7.92
N SER A 102 -1.81 0.83 -8.52
CA SER A 102 -2.17 1.62 -9.72
C SER A 102 -1.81 0.84 -10.99
N SER A 103 -0.60 0.27 -11.03
CA SER A 103 -0.10 -0.54 -12.14
C SER A 103 0.78 -1.69 -11.64
N ILE A 104 0.82 -2.79 -12.37
CA ILE A 104 1.63 -3.98 -12.06
C ILE A 104 2.14 -4.58 -13.38
N GLN A 105 3.40 -5.01 -13.39
CA GLN A 105 4.07 -5.59 -14.55
C GLN A 105 5.10 -6.64 -14.13
#